data_AF-A0A2V9M8V0-F1
#
_entry.id   AF-A0A2V9M8V0-F1
#
_cell.length_a   1.000
_cell.length_b   1.000
_cell.length_c   1.000
_cell.angle_alpha   90.00
_cell.angle_beta   90.00
_cell.angle_gamma   90.00
#
_symmetry.space_group_name_H-M   'P 1'
#
loop_
_entity.id
_entity.type
_entity.pdbx_description
1 polymer ?
#
loop_
_entity_poly.entity_id
_entity_poly.type
_entity_poly.pdbx_seq_one_letter_code
_entity_poly.pdbx_strand_id
1 'polypeptide(L)'
;MADSKTPQVYPQTHERSEPGKAGALAREPDGIYQKATLVARASGVDVDLVAKEVRIDEVYQSDALMIPEECEFQNYRIMVQRIAFASKIDKAAPDKGRVLRGVTADILGYREN
;
A
#
# COMPACT_ATOMS: atom_id res chain seq x y z
N MET A 1 -30.64 -61.59 -12.69
CA MET A 1 -29.51 -60.81 -13.26
C MET A 1 -28.96 -59.94 -12.14
N ALA A 2 -27.67 -60.07 -11.85
CA ALA A 2 -27.00 -59.52 -10.68
C ALA A 2 -26.50 -58.09 -10.90
N ASP A 3 -26.54 -57.31 -9.83
CA ASP A 3 -25.87 -56.06 -9.55
C ASP A 3 -24.52 -55.85 -10.26
N SER A 4 -24.31 -54.63 -10.75
CA SER A 4 -22.97 -54.06 -10.93
C SER A 4 -23.01 -52.57 -10.65
N LYS A 5 -23.01 -52.29 -9.36
CA LYS A 5 -22.72 -51.01 -8.73
C LYS A 5 -21.22 -50.74 -8.88
N THR A 6 -20.83 -49.93 -9.85
CA THR A 6 -19.43 -49.53 -10.03
C THR A 6 -19.00 -48.61 -8.89
N PRO A 7 -17.93 -48.92 -8.14
CA PRO A 7 -17.43 -48.06 -7.07
C PRO A 7 -16.61 -46.87 -7.61
N GLN A 8 -16.61 -45.82 -6.80
CA GLN A 8 -15.91 -44.55 -6.97
C GLN A 8 -14.42 -44.69 -7.31
N VAL A 9 -13.94 -43.79 -8.18
CA VAL A 9 -12.57 -43.29 -8.11
C VAL A 9 -12.65 -41.76 -8.19
N TYR A 10 -12.86 -41.11 -7.04
CA TYR A 10 -12.44 -39.72 -6.88
C TYR A 10 -10.97 -39.77 -6.47
N PRO A 11 -10.04 -39.10 -7.17
CA PRO A 11 -8.70 -38.95 -6.65
C PRO A 11 -8.76 -38.06 -5.40
N GLN A 12 -8.58 -38.68 -4.24
CA GLN A 12 -8.27 -38.02 -2.99
C GLN A 12 -6.85 -37.47 -3.03
N THR A 13 -6.75 -36.15 -2.80
CA THR A 13 -5.81 -35.51 -1.89
C THR A 13 -4.32 -35.46 -2.28
N HIS A 14 -3.89 -34.26 -2.68
CA HIS A 14 -2.83 -33.60 -1.92
C HIS A 14 -3.37 -32.27 -1.41
N GLU A 15 -3.72 -32.28 -0.12
CA GLU A 15 -3.71 -31.11 0.73
C GLU A 15 -2.35 -30.42 0.62
N ARG A 16 -2.31 -29.30 -0.10
CA ARG A 16 -1.37 -28.23 0.19
C ARG A 16 -1.97 -26.89 -0.21
N SER A 17 -3.09 -26.57 0.43
CA SER A 17 -3.59 -25.21 0.49
C SER A 17 -3.82 -24.87 1.95
N GLU A 18 -2.73 -24.82 2.71
CA GLU A 18 -2.65 -23.78 3.72
C GLU A 18 -2.31 -22.47 2.99
N PRO A 19 -3.25 -21.54 2.84
CA PRO A 19 -2.95 -20.15 3.09
C PRO A 19 -3.35 -19.86 4.54
N GLY A 20 -2.75 -20.61 5.47
CA GLY A 20 -2.59 -20.20 6.86
C GLY A 20 -1.61 -19.03 6.94
N LYS A 21 -1.96 -17.91 6.30
CA LYS A 21 -1.49 -16.56 6.59
C LYS A 21 -2.59 -15.61 6.12
N ALA A 22 -3.56 -15.36 6.99
CA ALA A 22 -4.13 -14.03 7.10
C ALA A 22 -2.99 -13.08 7.52
N GLY A 23 -2.11 -12.71 6.58
CA GLY A 23 -0.83 -12.09 6.92
C GLY A 23 -0.28 -11.32 5.73
N ALA A 24 -0.40 -10.01 5.83
CA ALA A 24 -0.03 -9.00 4.83
C ALA A 24 -0.91 -9.03 3.57
N LEU A 25 -2.00 -8.25 3.61
CA LEU A 25 -2.45 -7.51 2.42
C LEU A 25 -1.19 -6.99 1.73
N ALA A 26 -0.87 -7.49 0.55
CA ALA A 26 0.28 -7.03 -0.22
C ALA A 26 0.17 -5.51 -0.36
N ARG A 27 0.93 -4.78 0.46
CA ARG A 27 0.90 -3.32 0.45
C ARG A 27 1.41 -2.88 -0.91
N GLU A 28 0.70 -1.95 -1.53
CA GLU A 28 1.07 -1.43 -2.83
C GLU A 28 2.47 -0.79 -2.72
N PRO A 29 3.36 -1.01 -3.70
CA PRO A 29 4.71 -0.44 -3.67
C PRO A 29 4.68 1.10 -3.73
N ASP A 30 3.62 1.65 -4.32
CA ASP A 30 3.29 3.07 -4.36
C ASP A 30 2.30 3.50 -3.26
N GLY A 31 1.81 2.59 -2.42
CA GLY A 31 0.79 2.89 -1.41
C GLY A 31 1.37 3.55 -0.16
N ILE A 32 0.78 4.69 0.24
CA ILE A 32 0.99 5.31 1.54
C ILE A 32 -0.13 4.87 2.47
N TYR A 33 0.25 4.25 3.58
CA TYR A 33 -0.66 3.74 4.59
C TYR A 33 -0.57 4.58 5.86
N GLN A 34 -1.69 4.79 6.55
CA GLN A 34 -1.72 5.31 7.92
C GLN A 34 -2.61 4.40 8.74
N LYS A 35 -2.18 3.99 9.94
CA LYS A 35 -2.96 3.10 10.82
C LYS A 35 -3.44 1.85 10.05
N ALA A 36 -2.57 1.26 9.22
CA ALA A 36 -2.86 0.13 8.32
C ALA A 36 -3.92 0.36 7.22
N THR A 37 -4.36 1.59 6.98
CA THR A 37 -5.30 1.96 5.91
C THR A 37 -4.59 2.70 4.79
N LEU A 38 -4.85 2.35 3.53
CA LEU A 38 -4.30 3.09 2.38
C LEU A 38 -4.95 4.48 2.35
N VAL A 39 -4.14 5.53 2.50
CA VAL A 39 -4.61 6.92 2.57
C VAL A 39 -4.16 7.78 1.39
N ALA A 40 -3.14 7.33 0.66
CA ALA A 40 -2.68 7.99 -0.56
C ALA A 40 -1.81 7.04 -1.39
N ARG A 41 -1.47 7.46 -2.61
CA ARG A 41 -0.53 6.76 -3.48
C ARG A 41 0.54 7.72 -3.98
N ALA A 42 1.77 7.25 -4.09
CA ALA A 42 2.95 8.02 -4.39
C ALA A 42 3.54 7.62 -5.76
N SER A 43 3.96 8.61 -6.53
CA SER A 43 4.61 8.45 -7.83
C SER A 43 5.86 9.33 -7.89
N GLY A 44 6.90 8.84 -8.57
CA GLY A 44 8.22 9.48 -8.60
C GLY A 44 8.81 9.57 -7.19
N VAL A 45 8.92 8.43 -6.50
CA VAL A 45 9.49 8.37 -5.16
C VAL A 45 11.00 8.21 -5.26
N ASP A 46 11.71 9.11 -4.60
CA ASP A 46 13.16 9.10 -4.42
C ASP A 46 13.46 8.97 -2.92
N VAL A 47 14.09 7.86 -2.54
CA VAL A 47 14.40 7.54 -1.13
C VAL A 47 15.89 7.82 -0.90
N ASP A 48 16.18 8.87 -0.15
CA ASP A 48 17.53 9.21 0.28
C ASP A 48 17.79 8.60 1.67
N LEU A 49 18.45 7.44 1.69
CA LEU A 49 18.84 6.77 2.93
C LEU A 49 19.98 7.49 3.69
N VAL A 50 20.72 8.37 3.02
CA VAL A 50 21.82 9.13 3.62
C VAL A 50 21.25 10.31 4.41
N ALA A 51 20.35 11.07 3.79
CA ALA A 51 19.60 12.14 4.43
C ALA A 51 18.46 11.64 5.33
N LYS A 52 18.10 10.35 5.21
CA LYS A 52 16.92 9.74 5.82
C LYS A 52 15.63 10.46 5.43
N GLU A 53 15.51 10.81 4.16
CA GLU A 53 14.40 11.57 3.61
C GLU A 53 13.79 10.82 2.42
N VAL A 54 12.48 10.91 2.24
CA VAL A 54 11.75 10.42 1.08
C VAL A 54 11.15 11.62 0.36
N ARG A 55 11.56 11.81 -0.89
CA ARG A 55 11.00 12.80 -1.79
C ARG A 55 10.01 12.10 -2.70
N ILE A 56 8.85 12.72 -2.86
CA ILE A 56 7.78 12.19 -3.68
C ILE A 56 7.37 13.30 -4.64
N ASP A 57 7.57 13.06 -5.93
CA ASP A 57 7.18 14.01 -6.97
C ASP A 57 5.68 14.27 -6.97
N GLU A 58 4.87 13.21 -6.92
CA GLU A 58 3.40 13.32 -6.94
C GLU A 58 2.74 12.30 -6.00
N VAL A 59 1.87 12.78 -5.11
CA VAL A 59 1.00 11.95 -4.27
C VAL A 59 -0.44 12.20 -4.70
N TYR A 60 -1.15 11.18 -5.15
CA TYR A 60 -2.56 11.26 -5.54
C TYR A 60 -3.44 10.47 -4.57
N GLN A 61 -4.75 10.70 -4.64
CA GLN A 61 -5.75 10.14 -3.72
C GLN A 61 -5.45 10.45 -2.24
N SER A 62 -4.76 11.55 -1.97
CA SER A 62 -4.37 11.98 -0.62
C SER A 62 -5.49 12.65 0.20
N ASP A 63 -6.75 12.35 -0.12
CA ASP A 63 -7.89 12.97 0.55
C ASP A 63 -8.01 12.51 2.00
N ALA A 64 -7.71 11.23 2.25
CA ALA A 64 -7.65 10.64 3.57
C ALA A 64 -6.28 10.82 4.27
N LEU A 65 -5.29 11.42 3.59
CA LEU A 65 -3.97 11.64 4.15
C LEU A 65 -4.02 12.74 5.21
N MET A 66 -3.86 12.35 6.48
CA MET A 66 -3.73 13.30 7.58
C MET A 66 -2.27 13.74 7.72
N ILE A 67 -2.04 15.05 7.71
CA ILE A 67 -0.73 15.67 7.90
C ILE A 67 -0.85 16.61 9.11
N PRO A 68 0.10 16.61 10.06
CA PRO A 68 1.36 15.87 10.07
C PRO A 68 1.27 14.54 10.85
N GLU A 69 0.56 13.52 10.33
CA GLU A 69 0.58 12.19 10.94
C GLU A 69 1.69 11.31 10.35
N GLU A 70 2.11 10.32 11.15
CA GLU A 70 3.04 9.28 10.70
C GLU A 70 2.39 8.40 9.64
N CYS A 71 3.11 8.21 8.55
CA CYS A 71 2.72 7.38 7.42
C CYS A 71 3.66 6.18 7.30
N GLU A 72 3.16 5.11 6.70
CA GLU A 72 3.91 3.92 6.36
C GLU A 72 3.99 3.85 4.84
N PHE A 73 5.20 3.89 4.30
CA PHE A 73 5.46 3.74 2.88
C PHE A 73 6.36 2.54 2.66
N GLN A 74 5.87 1.52 1.95
CA GLN A 74 6.54 0.23 1.78
C GLN A 74 6.92 -0.37 3.15
N ASN A 75 8.23 -0.41 3.46
CA ASN A 75 8.80 -0.92 4.71
C ASN A 75 9.32 0.20 5.63
N TYR A 76 9.07 1.47 5.28
CA TYR A 76 9.56 2.64 5.99
C TYR A 76 8.40 3.34 6.70
N ARG A 77 8.67 3.82 7.92
CA ARG A 77 7.83 4.80 8.61
C ARG A 77 8.34 6.17 8.21
N ILE A 78 7.50 6.93 7.53
CA ILE A 78 7.83 8.26 7.04
C ILE A 78 6.87 9.30 7.64
N MET A 79 7.34 10.51 7.84
CA MET A 79 6.53 11.61 8.32
C MET A 79 6.62 12.75 7.33
N VAL A 80 5.48 13.15 6.76
CA VAL A 80 5.44 14.24 5.79
C VAL A 80 5.76 15.56 6.49
N GLN A 81 6.90 16.14 6.15
CA GLN A 81 7.39 17.40 6.73
C GLN A 81 6.98 18.60 5.89
N ARG A 82 7.12 18.46 4.57
CA ARG A 82 6.94 19.55 3.63
C ARG A 82 6.19 19.10 2.40
N ILE A 83 5.36 19.99 1.89
CA ILE A 83 4.64 19.80 0.64
C ILE A 83 4.85 21.06 -0.18
N ALA A 84 5.44 20.94 -1.37
CA ALA A 84 5.68 22.08 -2.24
C ALA A 84 4.38 22.61 -2.85
N PHE A 85 3.48 21.71 -3.24
CA PHE A 85 2.22 22.07 -3.86
C PHE A 85 1.10 21.10 -3.44
N ALA A 86 -0.06 21.63 -3.08
CA ALA A 86 -1.23 20.84 -2.75
C ALA A 86 -2.41 21.37 -3.57
N SER A 87 -2.91 20.54 -4.49
CA SER A 87 -4.12 20.84 -5.25
C SER A 87 -5.24 19.93 -4.80
N LYS A 88 -6.29 20.53 -4.26
CA LYS A 88 -7.54 19.84 -4.01
C LYS A 88 -8.34 19.96 -5.30
N ILE A 89 -8.61 18.84 -5.95
CA ILE A 89 -9.46 18.72 -7.15
C ILE A 89 -8.72 19.04 -8.45
N ASP A 90 -8.31 17.98 -9.15
CA ASP A 90 -8.10 18.08 -10.58
C ASP A 90 -9.49 18.05 -11.26
N LYS A 91 -9.93 19.19 -11.81
CA LYS A 91 -11.24 19.27 -12.51
C LYS A 91 -11.33 18.30 -13.69
N ALA A 92 -10.21 17.77 -14.18
CA ALA A 92 -10.17 16.79 -15.28
C ALA A 92 -10.26 15.33 -14.78
N ALA A 93 -10.06 15.05 -13.49
CA ALA A 93 -10.11 13.70 -12.93
C ALA A 93 -10.57 13.70 -11.47
N PRO A 94 -11.89 13.79 -11.21
CA PRO A 94 -12.43 13.75 -9.84
C PRO A 94 -12.03 12.47 -9.08
N ASP A 95 -11.78 11.36 -9.79
CA ASP A 95 -11.35 10.08 -9.22
C ASP A 95 -9.93 10.10 -8.63
N LYS A 96 -9.09 11.08 -9.00
CA LYS A 96 -7.74 11.23 -8.42
C LYS A 96 -7.76 11.94 -7.06
N GLY A 97 -8.85 12.62 -6.69
CA GLY A 97 -8.99 13.31 -5.41
C GLY A 97 -7.98 14.43 -5.20
N ARG A 98 -7.48 14.57 -3.96
CA ARG A 98 -6.43 15.52 -3.59
C ARG A 98 -5.07 15.04 -4.11
N VAL A 99 -4.37 15.92 -4.82
CA VAL A 99 -3.02 15.66 -5.34
C VAL A 99 -2.02 16.61 -4.66
N LEU A 100 -0.94 16.05 -4.14
CA LEU A 100 0.19 16.78 -3.59
C LEU A 100 1.39 16.58 -4.52
N ARG A 101 2.20 17.62 -4.71
CA ARG A 101 3.43 17.54 -5.50
C ARG A 101 4.61 18.10 -4.73
N GLY A 102 5.79 17.52 -4.97
CA GLY A 102 7.01 17.85 -4.24
C GLY A 102 6.82 17.63 -2.74
N VAL A 103 6.38 16.44 -2.35
CA VAL A 103 6.22 16.05 -0.95
C VAL A 103 7.57 15.56 -0.44
N THR A 104 7.97 16.06 0.71
CA THR A 104 9.19 15.66 1.41
C THR A 104 8.80 15.08 2.75
N ALA A 105 9.24 13.85 3.02
CA ALA A 105 8.96 13.14 4.24
C ALA A 105 10.24 12.65 4.91
N ASP A 106 10.37 12.79 6.21
CA ASP A 106 11.49 12.22 6.96
C ASP A 106 11.23 10.74 7.25
N ILE A 107 12.25 9.89 7.14
CA ILE A 107 12.21 8.48 7.53
C ILE A 107 12.40 8.42 9.06
N LEU A 108 11.31 8.13 9.77
CA LEU A 108 11.31 7.92 11.22
C LEU A 108 11.91 6.56 11.61
N GLY A 109 11.79 5.57 10.74
CA GLY A 109 12.35 4.25 10.97
C GLY A 109 11.87 3.20 9.98
N TYR A 110 12.14 1.95 10.31
CA TYR A 110 11.64 0.81 9.57
C TYR A 110 10.38 0.28 10.24
N ARG A 111 9.48 -0.29 9.45
CA ARG A 111 8.37 -1.06 9.97
C ARG A 111 8.94 -2.36 10.56
N GLU A 112 8.89 -2.50 11.88
CA GLU A 112 9.08 -3.81 12.52
C GLU A 112 7.95 -4.73 12.05
N ASN A 113 8.33 -5.90 11.55
CA ASN A 113 7.43 -6.87 10.92
C ASN A 113 7.17 -8.05 11.85
#